data_AF-A0A328ECG1-F1
#
_entry.id   AF-A0A328ECG1-F1
#
_cell.length_a   1.000
_cell.length_b   1.000
_cell.length_c   1.000
_cell.angle_alpha   90.00
_cell.angle_beta   90.00
_cell.angle_gamma   90.00
#
_symmetry.space_group_name_H-M   'P 1'
#
loop_
_entity.id
_entity.type
_entity.pdbx_description
1 polymer ?
#
loop_
_entity_poly.entity_id
_entity_poly.type
_entity_poly.pdbx_seq_one_letter_code
_entity_poly.pdbx_strand_id
1 'polypeptide(L)' 'MLSSAEILTEILEKYPFVEIAELKNATDNQLMAMSSKAGDNIFTQYGIAKKWEERERKERAKRFFQKNR' A
#
# COMPACT_ATOMS: atom_id res chain seq x y z
N MET A 1 -1.47 -11.59 -6.70
CA MET A 1 -0.92 -10.57 -5.79
C MET A 1 -2.11 -9.87 -5.18
N LEU A 2 -2.21 -9.79 -3.85
CA LEU A 2 -3.27 -9.01 -3.21
C LEU A 2 -3.08 -7.53 -3.55
N SER A 3 -4.19 -6.84 -3.82
CA SER A 3 -4.21 -5.38 -4.02
C SER A 3 -3.92 -4.65 -2.72
N SER A 4 -3.47 -3.40 -2.82
CA SER A 4 -3.24 -2.56 -1.65
C SER A 4 -4.52 -2.35 -0.82
N ALA A 5 -5.70 -2.40 -1.45
CA ALA A 5 -7.00 -2.29 -0.79
C ALA A 5 -7.38 -3.54 0.02
N GLU A 6 -7.10 -4.74 -0.52
CA GLU A 6 -7.33 -6.00 0.19
C GLU A 6 -6.41 -6.10 1.42
N ILE A 7 -5.13 -5.78 1.26
CA ILE A 7 -4.18 -5.77 2.38
C ILE A 7 -4.57 -4.72 3.42
N LEU A 8 -5.03 -3.55 3.00
CA LEU A 8 -5.53 -2.52 3.92
C LEU A 8 -6.71 -3.03 4.75
N THR A 9 -7.66 -3.73 4.11
CA THR A 9 -8.82 -4.30 4.79
C THR A 9 -8.38 -5.33 5.84
N GLU A 10 -7.46 -6.22 5.47
CA GLU A 10 -6.92 -7.22 6.38
C GLU A 10 -6.17 -6.58 7.57
N ILE A 11 -5.42 -5.50 7.34
CA ILE A 11 -4.76 -4.75 8.43
C ILE A 11 -5.81 -4.18 9.41
N LEU A 12 -6.90 -3.61 8.92
CA LEU A 12 -7.93 -3.01 9.77
C LEU A 12 -8.71 -4.08 10.56
N GLU A 13 -8.88 -5.27 10.00
CA GLU A 13 -9.50 -6.40 10.70
C GLU A 13 -8.59 -6.97 11.80
N LYS A 14 -7.29 -7.14 11.50
CA LYS A 14 -6.32 -7.68 12.47
C LYS A 14 -5.90 -6.68 13.53
N TYR A 15 -5.82 -5.41 13.16
CA TYR A 15 -5.31 -4.32 14.00
C TYR A 15 -6.33 -3.18 14.08
N PRO A 16 -7.46 -3.38 14.78
CA PRO A 16 -8.56 -2.41 14.83
C PRO A 16 -8.19 -1.08 15.51
N PHE A 17 -7.04 -1.02 16.17
CA PHE A 17 -6.49 0.20 16.77
C PHE A 17 -5.68 1.06 15.79
N VAL A 18 -5.42 0.56 14.57
CA VAL A 18 -4.68 1.30 13.54
C VAL A 18 -5.66 2.12 12.73
N GLU A 19 -5.42 3.42 12.62
CA GLU A 19 -6.27 4.27 11.81
C GLU A 19 -5.90 4.18 10.32
N ILE A 20 -6.91 4.21 9.45
CA ILE A 20 -6.72 4.22 7.99
C ILE A 20 -5.83 5.39 7.55
N ALA A 21 -6.00 6.56 8.20
CA ALA A 21 -5.24 7.76 7.89
C ALA A 21 -3.75 7.59 8.20
N GLU A 22 -3.41 6.90 9.29
CA GLU A 22 -2.02 6.58 9.63
C GLU A 22 -1.39 5.71 8.55
N LEU A 23 -2.07 4.64 8.12
CA LEU A 23 -1.55 3.74 7.07
C LEU A 23 -1.39 4.43 5.73
N LYS A 24 -2.37 5.25 5.32
CA LYS A 24 -2.33 5.93 4.03
C LYS A 24 -1.17 6.93 3.93
N ASN A 25 -0.80 7.55 5.04
CA ASN A 25 0.26 8.56 5.11
C ASN A 25 1.60 8.01 5.64
N ALA A 26 1.64 6.76 6.08
CA ALA A 26 2.85 6.14 6.61
C ALA A 26 3.95 6.07 5.55
N THR A 27 5.16 6.45 5.97
CA THR A 27 6.40 6.21 5.24
C THR A 27 6.79 4.73 5.32
N ASP A 28 7.68 4.27 4.42
CA ASP A 28 8.17 2.89 4.46
C ASP A 28 8.81 2.53 5.81
N ASN A 29 9.54 3.48 6.40
CA ASN A 29 10.17 3.29 7.72
C ASN A 29 9.12 3.11 8.82
N GLN A 30 8.01 3.84 8.75
CA GLN A 30 6.90 3.67 9.70
C GLN A 30 6.19 2.34 9.47
N LEU A 31 5.93 1.93 8.23
CA LEU A 31 5.33 0.63 7.91
C LEU A 31 6.23 -0.54 8.36
N MET A 32 7.55 -0.41 8.20
CA MET A 32 8.52 -1.38 8.73
C MET A 32 8.49 -1.41 10.27
N ALA A 33 8.47 -0.26 10.93
CA ALA A 33 8.39 -0.19 12.38
C ALA A 33 7.08 -0.80 12.92
N MET A 34 5.95 -0.55 12.25
CA MET A 34 4.66 -1.18 12.57
C MET A 34 4.71 -2.69 12.36
N SER A 35 5.33 -3.15 11.27
CA SER A 35 5.53 -4.59 11.02
C SER A 35 6.33 -5.26 12.14
N SER A 36 7.44 -4.64 12.56
CA SER A 36 8.27 -5.15 13.65
C SER A 36 7.54 -5.17 14.99
N LYS A 37 6.71 -4.15 15.28
CA LYS A 37 5.90 -4.09 16.51
C LYS A 37 4.79 -5.13 16.52
N ALA A 38 4.15 -5.36 15.37
CA ALA A 38 3.07 -6.30 15.21
C ALA A 38 3.55 -7.76 15.09
N GLY A 39 4.83 -7.98 14.78
CA GLY A 39 5.36 -9.30 14.45
C GLY A 39 4.82 -9.86 13.13
N ASP A 40 4.24 -9.01 12.28
CA ASP A 40 3.63 -9.35 10.99
C ASP A 40 4.15 -8.38 9.92
N ASN A 41 4.50 -8.90 8.75
CA ASN A 41 5.01 -8.09 7.64
C ASN A 41 3.90 -7.42 6.81
N ILE A 42 2.63 -7.62 7.16
CA ILE A 42 1.46 -7.14 6.42
C ILE A 42 1.49 -5.62 6.14
N PHE A 43 1.98 -4.80 7.07
CA PHE A 43 2.13 -3.36 6.87
C PHE A 43 3.15 -3.02 5.77
N THR A 44 4.26 -3.77 5.73
CA THR A 44 5.26 -3.63 4.67
C THR A 44 4.72 -4.11 3.33
N GLN A 45 3.95 -5.21 3.32
CA GLN A 45 3.28 -5.71 2.11
C GLN A 45 2.32 -4.67 1.53
N TYR A 46 1.55 -3.99 2.38
CA TYR A 46 0.67 -2.89 1.97
C TYR A 46 1.45 -1.76 1.27
N GLY A 47 2.58 -1.33 1.85
CA GLY A 47 3.43 -0.30 1.26
C GLY A 47 3.98 -0.70 -0.12
N ILE A 48 4.40 -1.95 -0.27
CA ILE A 48 4.88 -2.50 -1.55
C ILE A 48 3.76 -2.50 -2.59
N ALA A 49 2.59 -3.06 -2.25
CA ALA A 49 1.44 -3.14 -3.16
C ALA A 49 1.00 -1.75 -3.65
N LYS A 50 0.90 -0.78 -2.74
CA LYS A 50 0.55 0.61 -3.06
C LYS A 50 1.50 1.23 -4.08
N LYS A 51 2.81 1.02 -3.94
CA LYS A 51 3.82 1.54 -4.88
C LYS A 51 3.80 0.86 -6.24
N TRP A 52 3.49 -0.44 -6.28
CA TRP A 52 3.32 -1.16 -7.53
C TRP A 52 2.12 -0.64 -8.31
N GLU A 53 0.97 -0.50 -7.66
CA GLU A 53 -0.24 0.06 -8.27
C GLU A 53 -0.05 1.50 -8.76
N GLU A 54 0.67 2.33 -8.00
CA GLU A 54 0.98 3.69 -8.43
C GLU A 54 1.89 3.73 -9.67
N ARG A 55 2.89 2.83 -9.73
CA ARG A 55 3.74 2.67 -10.92
C ARG A 55 2.92 2.23 -12.13
N GLU A 56 2.08 1.21 -11.98
CA GLU A 56 1.19 0.77 -13.07
C GLU A 56 0.24 1.86 -13.55
N ARG A 57 -0.30 2.68 -12.63
CA ARG A 57 -1.17 3.80 -12.98
C ARG A 57 -0.40 4.84 -13.80
N LYS A 58 0.83 5.17 -13.41
CA LYS A 58 1.70 6.10 -14.15
C LYS A 58 2.05 5.55 -15.53
N GLU A 59 2.37 4.26 -15.65
CA GLU A 59 2.65 3.63 -16.94
C GLU A 59 1.43 3.60 -17.85
N ARG A 60 0.25 3.26 -17.31
CA ARG A 60 -1.01 3.30 -18.06
C ARG A 60 -1.32 4.71 -18.57
N ALA A 61 -1.14 5.74 -17.73
CA ALA A 61 -1.31 7.13 -18.14
C ALA A 61 -0.35 7.49 -19.28
N LYS A 62 0.95 7.17 -19.16
CA LYS A 62 1.94 7.42 -20.23
C LYS A 62 1.54 6.77 -21.56
N ARG A 63 1.11 5.50 -21.53
CA ARG A 63 0.64 4.78 -22.73
C ARG A 63 -0.59 5.42 -23.35
N PHE A 64 -1.54 5.89 -22.53
CA PHE A 64 -2.73 6.60 -23.02
C PHE A 64 -2.37 7.90 -23.74
N PHE A 65 -1.47 8.71 -23.17
CA PHE A 65 -1.01 9.95 -23.80
C PHE A 65 -0.20 9.73 -25.08
N GLN A 66 0.55 8.63 -25.19
CA GLN A 66 1.27 8.28 -26.42
C GLN A 66 0.35 7.77 -27.53
N LYS A 67 -0.74 7.08 -27.20
CA LYS A 67 -1.68 6.50 -28.18
C LYS A 67 -2.63 7.55 -28.78
N ASN A 68 -2.84 8.67 -28.09
CA ASN A 68 -3.69 9.79 -28.52
C ASN A 68 -2.89 10.96 -29.12
N ARG A 69 -1.66 10.71 -29.58
CA ARG A 69 -0.81 11.66 -30.30
C ARG A 69 -0.59 11.15 -31.73
#